data_AF-A0A2V3UAP4-F1
#
_entry.id   AF-A0A2V3UAP4-F1
#
_cell.length_a   1.000
_cell.length_b   1.000
_cell.length_c   1.000
_cell.angle_alpha   90.00
_cell.angle_beta   90.00
_cell.angle_gamma   90.00
#
_symmetry.space_group_name_H-M   'P 1'
#
loop_
_entity.id
_entity.type
_entity.pdbx_description
1 polymer ?
#
loop_
_entity_poly.entity_id
_entity_poly.type
_entity_poly.pdbx_seq_one_letter_code
_entity_poly.pdbx_strand_id
1 'polypeptide(L)'
;MRVLILAVAALAPSVALSDELWPTFNSGWQWALTEDMPGGLRRYGIVDAEPAGPATWKIRVQCGVEDPRTGRVVSRVVGTGLSTRARMPGFGGRYDTADGRCGSFIVTQDDKDPERLDLYGEFDEGVPECPRRGVGALSSGD
;
A
#
# COMPACT_ATOMS: atom_id res chain seq x y z
N MET A 1 -32.00 24.46 -53.14
CA MET A 1 -31.00 24.85 -52.12
C MET A 1 -31.61 24.71 -50.73
N ARG A 2 -31.31 23.63 -50.01
CA ARG A 2 -31.52 23.50 -48.56
C ARG A 2 -30.39 22.63 -48.03
N VAL A 3 -29.39 23.26 -47.43
CA VAL A 3 -28.27 22.62 -46.77
C VAL A 3 -28.75 22.21 -45.38
N LEU A 4 -28.77 20.91 -45.09
CA LEU A 4 -28.99 20.38 -43.75
C LEU A 4 -27.64 19.97 -43.19
N ILE A 5 -27.12 20.80 -42.29
CA ILE A 5 -25.91 20.53 -41.53
C ILE A 5 -26.33 19.58 -40.38
N LEU A 6 -25.98 18.30 -40.48
CA LEU A 6 -26.04 17.40 -39.33
C LEU A 6 -24.81 17.66 -38.45
N ALA A 7 -25.07 18.20 -37.26
CA ALA A 7 -24.08 18.36 -36.21
C ALA A 7 -23.70 16.97 -35.67
N VAL A 8 -22.43 16.59 -35.84
CA VAL A 8 -21.83 15.44 -35.16
C VAL A 8 -21.56 15.88 -33.72
N ALA A 9 -22.42 15.46 -32.80
CA ALA A 9 -22.14 15.58 -31.37
C ALA A 9 -21.06 14.56 -31.01
N ALA A 10 -19.81 15.01 -30.92
CA ALA A 10 -18.73 14.20 -30.35
C ALA A 10 -19.02 13.99 -28.86
N LEU A 11 -19.44 12.78 -28.49
CA LEU A 11 -19.37 12.29 -27.12
C LEU A 11 -17.89 12.14 -26.80
N ALA A 12 -17.27 13.22 -26.30
CA ALA A 12 -15.97 13.12 -25.67
C ALA A 12 -16.16 12.29 -24.39
N PRO A 13 -15.47 11.15 -24.21
CA PRO A 13 -15.44 10.51 -22.91
C PRO A 13 -14.80 11.52 -21.95
N SER A 14 -15.59 12.04 -21.02
CA SER A 14 -15.08 12.77 -19.87
C SER A 14 -14.19 11.79 -19.11
N VAL A 15 -12.89 11.88 -19.33
CA VAL A 15 -11.91 11.29 -18.43
C VAL A 15 -12.11 12.04 -17.12
N ALA A 16 -12.90 11.48 -16.22
CA ALA A 16 -12.91 11.91 -14.83
C ALA A 16 -11.51 11.58 -14.31
N LEU A 17 -10.59 12.54 -14.46
CA LEU A 17 -9.37 12.61 -13.68
C LEU A 17 -9.85 12.72 -12.25
N SER A 18 -9.89 11.60 -11.54
CA SER A 18 -10.19 11.62 -10.12
C SER A 18 -8.98 12.25 -9.45
N ASP A 19 -9.15 13.47 -8.90
CA ASP A 19 -8.21 14.08 -7.95
C ASP A 19 -8.14 13.27 -6.62
N GLU A 20 -8.83 12.14 -6.53
CA GLU A 20 -8.87 11.28 -5.36
C GLU A 20 -7.69 10.30 -5.37
N LEU A 21 -6.84 10.40 -4.34
CA LEU A 21 -5.73 9.49 -4.13
C LEU A 21 -6.25 8.05 -3.96
N TRP A 22 -5.84 7.16 -4.87
CA TRP A 22 -5.98 5.73 -4.68
C TRP A 22 -4.91 5.22 -3.70
N PRO A 23 -5.16 4.26 -2.80
CA PRO A 23 -6.42 3.54 -2.57
C PRO A 23 -7.50 4.37 -1.89
N THR A 24 -8.75 4.17 -2.26
CA THR A 24 -9.88 4.77 -1.53
C THR A 24 -10.41 3.75 -0.51
N PHE A 25 -11.27 4.18 0.40
CA PHE A 25 -11.83 3.30 1.45
C PHE A 25 -12.81 2.24 0.91
N ASN A 26 -13.12 2.25 -0.39
CA ASN A 26 -13.92 1.22 -1.04
C ASN A 26 -13.08 0.19 -1.83
N SER A 27 -11.75 0.37 -1.87
CA SER A 27 -10.81 -0.52 -2.55
C SER A 27 -9.87 -1.22 -1.58
N GLY A 28 -9.57 -2.49 -1.86
CA GLY A 28 -8.43 -3.18 -1.26
C GLY A 28 -7.10 -2.74 -1.87
N TRP A 29 -6.01 -3.02 -1.18
CA TRP A 29 -4.66 -2.72 -1.65
C TRP A 29 -3.62 -3.59 -0.95
N GLN A 30 -2.47 -3.74 -1.60
CA GLN A 30 -1.27 -4.34 -1.03
C GLN A 30 -0.08 -3.40 -1.17
N TRP A 31 0.69 -3.24 -0.10
CA TRP A 31 2.00 -2.57 -0.13
C TRP A 31 3.10 -3.52 0.30
N ALA A 32 4.13 -3.67 -0.54
CA ALA A 32 5.24 -4.59 -0.30
C ALA A 32 6.59 -3.84 -0.32
N LEU A 33 7.37 -4.00 0.75
CA LEU A 33 8.67 -3.40 0.93
C LEU A 33 9.72 -4.47 1.24
N THR A 34 10.93 -4.29 0.71
CA THR A 34 12.09 -5.09 1.06
C THR A 34 13.26 -4.23 1.51
N GLU A 35 14.08 -4.75 2.42
CA GLU A 35 15.30 -4.10 2.90
C GLU A 35 16.42 -5.14 3.00
N ASP A 36 17.58 -4.85 2.43
CA ASP A 36 18.75 -5.73 2.53
C ASP A 36 19.34 -5.70 3.95
N MET A 37 19.81 -6.85 4.42
CA MET A 37 20.42 -7.03 5.74
C MET A 37 21.88 -7.47 5.63
N PRO A 38 22.70 -7.24 6.68
CA PRO A 38 24.01 -7.87 6.80
C PRO A 38 23.93 -9.39 6.63
N GLY A 39 24.97 -9.98 6.01
CA GLY A 39 25.02 -11.41 5.71
C GLY A 39 24.30 -11.83 4.43
N GLY A 40 23.77 -10.87 3.65
CA GLY A 40 23.09 -11.14 2.38
C GLY A 40 21.66 -11.67 2.54
N LEU A 41 21.08 -11.53 3.74
CA LEU A 41 19.67 -11.74 3.99
C LEU A 41 18.87 -10.49 3.59
N ARG A 42 17.55 -10.63 3.55
CA ARG A 42 16.61 -9.56 3.23
C ARG A 42 15.44 -9.59 4.20
N ARG A 43 15.03 -8.43 4.73
CA ARG A 43 13.71 -8.26 5.33
C ARG A 43 12.68 -8.02 4.24
N TYR A 44 11.49 -8.56 4.43
CA TYR A 44 10.32 -8.21 3.64
C TYR A 44 9.17 -7.84 4.57
N GLY A 45 8.33 -6.91 4.13
CA GLY A 45 7.11 -6.49 4.78
C GLY A 45 6.02 -6.35 3.74
N ILE A 46 4.88 -7.01 3.96
CA ILE A 46 3.71 -6.96 3.10
C ILE A 46 2.53 -6.52 3.96
N VAL A 47 1.82 -5.51 3.51
CA VAL A 47 0.56 -5.07 4.11
C VAL A 47 -0.54 -5.32 3.12
N ASP A 48 -1.44 -6.24 3.44
CA ASP A 48 -2.69 -6.46 2.72
C ASP A 48 -3.80 -5.70 3.43
N ALA A 49 -4.66 -5.01 2.67
CA ALA A 49 -5.73 -4.19 3.21
C ALA A 49 -7.05 -4.43 2.47
N GLU A 50 -8.12 -4.53 3.24
CA GLU A 50 -9.48 -4.72 2.73
C GLU A 50 -10.41 -3.63 3.30
N PRO A 51 -11.41 -3.16 2.53
CA PRO A 51 -12.43 -2.24 3.05
C PRO A 51 -13.11 -2.81 4.30
N ALA A 52 -13.18 -2.02 5.37
CA ALA A 52 -13.76 -2.47 6.65
C ALA A 52 -14.79 -1.52 7.27
N GLY A 53 -14.96 -0.32 6.71
CA GLY A 53 -15.96 0.64 7.18
C GLY A 53 -15.68 2.05 6.66
N PRO A 54 -16.44 3.05 7.14
CA PRO A 54 -16.18 4.43 6.81
C PRO A 54 -14.75 4.82 7.21
N ALA A 55 -13.97 5.29 6.25
CA ALA A 55 -12.60 5.76 6.46
C ALA A 55 -11.62 4.75 7.09
N THR A 56 -11.86 3.44 6.95
CA THR A 56 -11.02 2.41 7.58
C THR A 56 -10.83 1.19 6.68
N TRP A 57 -9.61 0.66 6.67
CA TRP A 57 -9.29 -0.67 6.17
C TRP A 57 -8.96 -1.62 7.31
N LYS A 58 -9.35 -2.88 7.17
CA LYS A 58 -8.78 -3.98 7.94
C LYS A 58 -7.50 -4.40 7.24
N ILE A 59 -6.44 -4.63 8.02
CA ILE A 59 -5.14 -5.01 7.48
C ILE A 59 -4.65 -6.34 8.01
N ARG A 60 -3.86 -7.01 7.19
CA ARG A 60 -2.98 -8.10 7.54
C ARG A 60 -1.55 -7.70 7.19
N VAL A 61 -0.66 -7.72 8.17
CA VAL A 61 0.75 -7.39 7.99
C VAL A 61 1.56 -8.68 8.11
N GLN A 62 2.37 -8.98 7.11
CA GLN A 62 3.32 -10.07 7.14
C GLN A 62 4.73 -9.52 7.01
N CYS A 63 5.55 -9.78 8.01
CA CYS A 63 6.97 -9.43 7.97
C CYS A 63 7.81 -10.69 8.11
N GLY A 64 9.04 -10.65 7.57
CA GLY A 64 9.95 -11.77 7.69
C GLY A 64 11.34 -11.46 7.20
N VAL A 65 12.23 -12.39 7.48
CA VAL A 65 13.60 -12.41 6.95
C VAL A 65 13.72 -13.59 6.00
N GLU A 66 14.29 -13.36 4.83
CA GLU A 66 14.53 -14.39 3.81
C GLU A 66 15.98 -14.36 3.33
N ASP A 67 16.42 -15.50 2.78
CA ASP A 67 17.58 -15.57 1.92
C ASP A 67 17.12 -15.39 0.46
N PRO A 68 17.38 -14.23 -0.17
CA PRO A 68 16.90 -13.93 -1.51
C PRO A 68 17.55 -14.79 -2.59
N ARG A 69 18.65 -15.51 -2.31
CA ARG A 69 19.30 -16.42 -3.27
C ARG A 69 18.58 -17.75 -3.39
N THR A 70 17.94 -18.19 -2.30
CA THR A 70 17.28 -19.50 -2.21
C THR A 70 15.77 -19.40 -2.07
N GLY A 71 15.25 -18.19 -1.80
CA GLY A 71 13.83 -17.97 -1.47
C GLY A 71 13.44 -18.51 -0.09
N ARG A 72 14.41 -18.95 0.72
CA ARG A 72 14.14 -19.56 2.01
C ARG A 72 13.80 -18.50 3.04
N VAL A 73 12.59 -18.58 3.61
CA VAL A 73 12.17 -17.75 4.73
C VAL A 73 12.82 -18.27 6.03
N VAL A 74 13.58 -17.40 6.69
CA VAL A 74 14.31 -17.68 7.95
C VAL A 74 13.43 -17.38 9.16
N SER A 75 12.65 -16.31 9.09
CA SER A 75 11.66 -15.96 10.11
C SER A 75 10.45 -15.30 9.45
N ARG A 76 9.29 -15.45 10.09
CA ARG A 76 8.04 -14.83 9.65
C ARG A 76 7.15 -14.54 10.85
N VAL A 77 6.58 -13.36 10.85
CA VAL A 77 5.53 -12.93 11.78
C VAL A 77 4.36 -12.37 10.99
N VAL A 78 3.16 -12.61 11.51
CA VAL A 78 1.92 -12.08 10.95
C VAL A 78 1.18 -11.36 12.05
N GLY A 79 0.70 -10.16 11.72
CA GLY A 79 -0.20 -9.39 12.56
C GLY A 79 -1.43 -8.93 11.79
N THR A 80 -2.42 -8.48 12.54
CA THR A 80 -3.66 -7.92 11.98
C THR A 80 -4.04 -6.66 12.72
N GLY A 81 -4.74 -5.75 12.05
CA GLY A 81 -5.19 -4.52 12.69
C GLY A 81 -6.02 -3.67 11.77
N LEU A 82 -5.90 -2.35 11.93
CA LEU A 82 -6.63 -1.37 11.15
C LEU A 82 -5.69 -0.33 10.55
N SER A 83 -6.03 0.15 9.37
CA SER A 83 -5.36 1.23 8.67
C SER A 83 -6.35 2.32 8.28
N THR A 84 -5.86 3.55 8.14
CA THR A 84 -6.63 4.70 7.68
C THR A 84 -5.74 5.66 6.88
N ARG A 85 -6.33 6.70 6.30
CA ARG A 85 -5.59 7.80 5.68
C ARG A 85 -5.29 8.87 6.73
N ALA A 86 -4.07 9.40 6.68
CA ALA A 86 -3.71 10.58 7.47
C ALA A 86 -4.22 11.86 6.78
N ARG A 87 -4.03 13.01 7.44
CA ARG A 87 -4.38 14.34 6.88
C ARG A 87 -3.42 14.79 5.75
N MET A 88 -2.22 14.19 5.68
CA MET A 88 -1.28 14.33 4.55
C MET A 88 -1.53 13.20 3.55
N PRO A 89 -1.16 13.34 2.25
CA PRO A 89 -1.33 12.28 1.25
C PRO A 89 -0.55 11.03 1.67
N GLY A 90 -1.21 10.12 2.38
CA GLY A 90 -0.57 8.97 2.99
C GLY A 90 -1.57 8.17 3.82
N PHE A 91 -1.20 6.94 4.10
CA PHE A 91 -2.01 6.00 4.86
C PHE A 91 -1.12 5.15 5.74
N GLY A 92 -1.68 4.64 6.82
CA GLY A 92 -0.93 3.90 7.81
C GLY A 92 -1.85 3.26 8.81
N GLY A 93 -1.30 2.34 9.57
CA GLY A 93 -2.07 1.53 10.49
C GLY A 93 -1.26 1.02 11.65
N ARG A 94 -1.98 0.45 12.61
CA ARG A 94 -1.42 -0.32 13.71
C ARG A 94 -1.90 -1.75 13.61
N TYR A 95 -1.05 -2.68 14.01
CA TYR A 95 -1.36 -4.10 13.99
C TYR A 95 -0.78 -4.78 15.22
N ASP A 96 -1.44 -5.84 15.65
CA ASP A 96 -0.99 -6.69 16.74
C ASP A 96 -0.67 -8.07 16.20
N THR A 97 0.38 -8.67 16.74
CA THR A 97 0.84 -10.01 16.39
C THR A 97 0.38 -11.00 17.46
N ALA A 98 0.30 -12.29 17.10
CA ALA A 98 -0.17 -13.33 18.02
C ALA A 98 0.71 -13.53 19.26
N ASP A 99 1.99 -13.11 19.21
CA ASP A 99 2.93 -13.18 20.32
C ASP A 99 2.87 -11.95 21.26
N GLY A 100 1.90 -11.04 21.03
CA GLY A 100 1.65 -9.88 21.87
C GLY A 100 2.47 -8.64 21.52
N ARG A 101 3.32 -8.69 20.48
CA ARG A 101 3.97 -7.48 19.96
C ARG A 101 2.97 -6.64 19.17
N CYS A 102 3.14 -5.33 19.28
CA CYS A 102 2.42 -4.32 18.51
C CYS A 102 3.38 -3.67 17.52
N GLY A 103 2.89 -3.39 16.32
CA GLY A 103 3.62 -2.64 15.31
C GLY A 103 2.72 -1.63 14.60
N SER A 104 3.35 -0.82 13.77
CA SER A 104 2.70 0.20 12.95
C SER A 104 3.51 0.48 11.70
N PHE A 105 2.87 1.10 10.72
CA PHE A 105 3.50 1.51 9.47
C PHE A 105 2.86 2.77 8.93
N ILE A 106 3.60 3.49 8.09
CA ILE A 106 3.13 4.64 7.34
C ILE A 106 3.65 4.52 5.91
N VAL A 107 2.78 4.81 4.93
CA VAL A 107 3.08 4.91 3.51
C VAL A 107 2.75 6.32 3.04
N THR A 108 3.69 6.97 2.38
CA THR A 108 3.59 8.35 1.92
C THR A 108 3.30 8.38 0.42
N GLN A 109 2.24 9.08 0.06
CA GLN A 109 1.89 9.42 -1.32
C GLN A 109 2.25 10.87 -1.62
N ASP A 110 2.33 11.19 -2.91
CA ASP A 110 2.52 12.54 -3.39
C ASP A 110 1.24 12.97 -4.09
N ASP A 111 0.62 14.07 -3.65
CA ASP A 111 -0.60 14.58 -4.27
C ASP A 111 -0.33 15.21 -5.65
N LYS A 112 0.93 15.51 -5.96
CA LYS A 112 1.36 16.01 -7.28
C LYS A 112 1.65 14.90 -8.27
N ASP A 113 1.78 13.67 -7.80
CA ASP A 113 2.10 12.47 -8.58
C ASP A 113 1.26 11.28 -8.05
N PRO A 114 -0.08 11.38 -8.12
CA PRO A 114 -1.01 10.40 -7.55
C PRO A 114 -0.94 9.02 -8.21
N GLU A 115 -0.40 8.94 -9.43
CA GLU A 115 -0.18 7.72 -10.18
C GLU A 115 1.01 6.89 -9.70
N ARG A 116 1.91 7.47 -8.88
CA ARG A 116 3.09 6.76 -8.40
C ARG A 116 2.72 5.60 -7.50
N LEU A 117 3.14 4.40 -7.89
CA LEU A 117 2.93 3.16 -7.13
C LEU A 117 4.16 2.73 -6.34
N ASP A 118 5.33 3.27 -6.65
CA ASP A 118 6.54 3.10 -5.85
C ASP A 118 6.54 4.15 -4.74
N LEU A 119 6.10 3.75 -3.55
CA LEU A 119 5.83 4.64 -2.44
C LEU A 119 6.82 4.45 -1.32
N TYR A 120 7.31 5.57 -0.80
CA TYR A 120 8.11 5.56 0.41
C TYR A 120 7.25 5.18 1.61
N GLY A 121 7.75 4.33 2.49
CA GLY A 121 7.10 4.00 3.74
C GLY A 121 8.07 3.47 4.78
N GLU A 122 7.56 3.36 6.01
CA GLU A 122 8.32 2.95 7.18
C GLU A 122 7.47 2.03 8.05
N PHE A 123 8.10 1.04 8.69
CA PHE A 123 7.52 0.30 9.81
C PHE A 123 8.18 0.74 11.11
N ASP A 124 7.45 0.69 12.21
CA ASP A 124 8.05 0.92 13.52
C ASP A 124 9.03 -0.18 13.95
N GLU A 125 9.77 0.11 15.02
CA GLU A 125 10.78 -0.82 15.52
C GLU A 125 10.22 -1.97 16.37
N GLY A 126 8.91 -1.99 16.65
CA GLY A 126 8.25 -2.94 17.55
C GLY A 126 8.25 -4.38 17.04
N VAL A 127 8.42 -4.57 15.72
CA VAL A 127 8.50 -5.88 15.05
C VAL A 127 9.80 -5.98 14.24
N PRO A 128 10.88 -6.58 14.79
CA PRO A 128 12.23 -6.57 14.17
C PRO A 128 12.36 -7.30 12.82
N GLU A 129 11.40 -8.17 12.49
CA GLU A 129 11.33 -8.86 11.21
C GLU A 129 10.88 -7.93 10.08
N CYS A 130 10.22 -6.82 10.38
CA CYS A 130 9.78 -5.86 9.37
C CYS A 130 10.96 -5.02 8.85
N PRO A 131 10.95 -4.65 7.55
CA PRO A 131 11.80 -3.59 7.02
C PRO A 131 11.59 -2.32 7.84
N ARG A 132 12.64 -1.53 8.06
CA ARG A 132 12.56 -0.25 8.77
C ARG A 132 11.96 0.83 7.91
N ARG A 133 12.47 1.01 6.70
CA ARG A 133 12.02 2.03 5.75
C ARG A 133 12.52 1.78 4.34
N GLY A 134 11.85 2.35 3.37
CA GLY A 134 12.30 2.36 1.98
C GLY A 134 11.16 2.64 1.00
N VAL A 135 11.42 2.36 -0.27
CA VAL A 135 10.41 2.44 -1.33
C VAL A 135 9.83 1.05 -1.56
N GLY A 136 8.52 0.92 -1.38
CA GLY A 136 7.77 -0.31 -1.61
C GLY A 136 6.74 -0.14 -2.71
N ALA A 137 6.35 -1.24 -3.34
CA ALA A 137 5.37 -1.26 -4.42
C ALA A 137 3.95 -1.34 -3.86
N LEU A 138 3.09 -0.44 -4.31
CA LEU A 138 1.65 -0.42 -4.03
C LEU A 138 0.88 -1.05 -5.20
N SER A 139 -0.08 -1.92 -4.92
CA SER A 139 -0.90 -2.60 -5.94
C SER A 139 -2.30 -2.94 -5.40
N SER A 140 -3.21 -3.39 -6.24
CA SER A 140 -4.55 -3.86 -5.80
C SER A 140 -4.49 -5.15 -4.98
N GLY A 141 -3.39 -5.92 -5.07
CA GLY A 141 -3.24 -7.21 -4.40
C GLY A 141 -3.87 -8.40 -5.15
N ASP A 142 -4.26 -8.20 -6.41
CA ASP A 142 -4.87 -9.21 -7.31
C ASP A 142 -3.84 -10.17 -7.94
#